data_AF-A0A946PKL4-F1
#
_entry.id   AF-A0A946PKL4-F1
#
_cell.length_a   1.000
_cell.length_b   1.000
_cell.length_c   1.000
_cell.angle_alpha   90.00
_cell.angle_beta   90.00
_cell.angle_gamma   90.00
#
_symmetry.space_group_name_H-M   'P 1'
#
loop_
_entity.id
_entity.type
_entity.pdbx_description
1 polymer ?
#
loop_
_entity_poly.entity_id
_entity_poly.type
_entity_poly.pdbx_seq_one_letter_code
_entity_poly.pdbx_strand_id
1 'polypeptide(L)' 'MTPIVYWRPGCGFCMRLMRGIEEAGLEIETRNIWEDPEAASFVRSVTGGNEIVPTVSL' A
#
# COMPACT_ATOMS: atom_id res chain seq x y z
N MET A 1 -13.30 -9.15 -4.06
CA MET A 1 -12.96 -7.93 -3.29
C MET A 1 -11.48 -8.05 -3.04
N THR A 2 -10.69 -7.34 -3.84
CA THR A 2 -9.25 -7.54 -3.93
C THR A 2 -8.57 -6.57 -2.97
N PRO A 3 -7.70 -7.03 -2.05
CA PRO A 3 -7.02 -6.13 -1.13
C PRO A 3 -6.18 -5.09 -1.88
N ILE A 4 -6.18 -3.85 -1.40
CA ILE A 4 -5.37 -2.76 -1.97
C ILE A 4 -4.17 -2.52 -1.07
N VAL A 5 -2.97 -2.54 -1.65
CA VAL A 5 -1.71 -2.20 -0.99
C VAL A 5 -1.28 -0.79 -1.39
N TYR A 6 -1.25 0.10 -0.41
CA TYR A 6 -0.73 1.46 -0.56
C TYR A 6 0.79 1.46 -0.33
N TRP A 7 1.54 2.00 -1.29
CA TRP A 7 3.00 1.94 -1.30
C TRP A 7 3.62 3.22 -1.88
N ARG A 8 4.96 3.33 -1.83
CA ARG A 8 5.73 4.37 -2.53
C ARG A 8 7.11 3.86 -2.97
N PRO A 9 7.74 4.46 -3.99
CA PRO A 9 9.11 4.14 -4.38
C PRO A 9 10.10 4.21 -3.22
N GLY A 10 11.04 3.26 -3.16
CA GLY A 10 12.05 3.19 -2.10
C GLY A 10 11.56 2.57 -0.78
N CYS A 11 10.29 2.15 -0.68
CA CYS A 11 9.78 1.47 0.51
C CYS A 11 10.22 -0.01 0.56
N GLY A 12 11.29 -0.31 1.32
CA GLY A 12 11.79 -1.67 1.52
C GLY A 12 10.76 -2.65 2.10
N PHE A 13 9.92 -2.18 3.03
CA PHE A 13 8.85 -2.99 3.62
C PHE A 13 7.74 -3.32 2.62
N CYS A 14 7.41 -2.39 1.72
CA CYS A 14 6.41 -2.61 0.69
C CYS A 14 6.87 -3.68 -0.29
N MET A 15 8.15 -3.65 -0.72
CA MET A 15 8.72 -4.69 -1.58
C MET A 15 8.69 -6.07 -0.89
N ARG A 16 9.03 -6.13 0.40
CA ARG A 16 8.96 -7.38 1.17
C ARG A 16 7.54 -7.92 1.29
N LEU A 17 6.55 -7.05 1.52
CA LEU A 17 5.14 -7.43 1.60
C LEU A 17 4.64 -7.95 0.25
N MET A 18 4.86 -7.21 -0.83
CA MET A 18 4.40 -7.59 -2.18
C MET A 18 5.00 -8.93 -2.62
N ARG A 19 6.29 -9.16 -2.33
CA ARG A 19 6.92 -10.46 -2.58
C ARG A 19 6.24 -11.61 -1.82
N GLY A 20 5.93 -11.42 -0.54
CA GLY A 20 5.24 -12.46 0.24
C GLY A 20 3.83 -12.75 -0.26
N ILE A 21 3.14 -11.74 -0.80
CA ILE A 21 1.82 -11.88 -1.42
C ILE A 21 1.91 -12.66 -2.74
N GLU A 22 2.90 -12.35 -3.57
CA GLU A 22 3.19 -13.08 -4.81
C GLU A 22 3.53 -14.55 -4.53
N GLU A 23 4.40 -14.82 -3.55
CA GLU A 23 4.76 -16.18 -3.12
C GLU A 23 3.55 -16.97 -2.59
N ALA A 24 2.55 -16.29 -2.01
CA ALA A 24 1.31 -16.89 -1.55
C ALA A 24 0.25 -17.08 -2.66
N GLY A 25 0.49 -16.58 -3.88
CA GLY A 25 -0.45 -16.65 -4.99
C GLY A 25 -1.73 -15.83 -4.78
N LEU A 26 -1.63 -14.74 -4.00
CA LEU A 26 -2.76 -13.86 -3.69
C LEU A 26 -2.84 -12.70 -4.67
N GLU A 27 -4.03 -12.41 -5.17
CA GLU A 27 -4.28 -11.21 -5.97
C GLU A 27 -4.42 -9.97 -5.08
N ILE A 28 -3.74 -8.89 -5.47
CA ILE A 28 -3.83 -7.58 -4.84
C ILE A 28 -3.87 -6.47 -5.90
N GLU A 29 -4.46 -5.35 -5.54
CA GLU A 29 -4.26 -4.08 -6.24
C GLU A 29 -3.17 -3.27 -5.53
N THR A 30 -2.49 -2.38 -6.24
CA THR A 30 -1.49 -1.49 -5.64
C THR A 30 -1.81 -0.03 -5.98
N ARG A 31 -1.57 0.86 -5.01
CA ARG A 31 -1.71 2.31 -5.19
C ARG A 31 -0.47 3.03 -4.70
N ASN A 32 0.19 3.75 -5.61
CA ASN A 32 1.34 4.58 -5.26
C ASN A 32 0.87 5.93 -4.71
N ILE A 33 1.11 6.18 -3.43
CA ILE A 33 0.64 7.40 -2.76
C ILE A 33 1.34 8.68 -3.27
N TRP A 34 2.46 8.58 -3.99
CA TRP A 34 3.09 9.74 -4.61
C TRP A 34 2.43 10.16 -5.93
N GLU A 35 1.74 9.25 -6.59
CA GLU A 35 1.10 9.49 -7.89
C GLU A 35 -0.42 9.64 -7.76
N ASP A 36 -1.00 9.15 -6.66
CA ASP A 36 -2.43 9.17 -6.37
C ASP A 36 -2.68 10.00 -5.09
N PRO A 37 -3.09 11.28 -5.22
CA PRO A 37 -3.40 12.14 -4.08
C PRO A 37 -4.54 11.63 -3.20
N GLU A 38 -5.49 10.87 -3.77
CA GLU A 38 -6.59 10.26 -3.01
C GLU A 38 -6.07 9.12 -2.15
N ALA A 39 -5.19 8.28 -2.70
CA ALA A 39 -4.49 7.23 -1.96
C ALA A 39 -3.66 7.80 -0.80
N ALA A 40 -2.95 8.91 -1.03
CA ALA A 40 -2.21 9.60 0.04
C ALA A 40 -3.14 10.14 1.13
N SER A 41 -4.29 10.71 0.73
CA SER A 41 -5.31 11.20 1.65
C SER A 41 -5.89 10.08 2.52
N PHE A 42 -6.20 8.94 1.90
CA PHE A 42 -6.66 7.75 2.61
C PHE A 42 -5.64 7.29 3.65
N VAL A 43 -4.36 7.13 3.26
CA VAL A 43 -3.30 6.70 4.19
C VAL A 43 -3.17 7.67 5.37
N ARG A 44 -3.19 8.99 5.12
CA ARG A 44 -3.17 9.99 6.20
C ARG A 44 -4.38 9.85 7.12
N SER A 45 -5.56 9.57 6.59
CA SER A 45 -6.77 9.41 7.41
C SER A 45 -6.69 8.24 8.39
N VAL A 46 -6.03 7.13 8.00
CA VAL A 46 -5.95 5.91 8.83
C VAL A 46 -4.64 5.80 9.64
N THR A 47 -3.67 6.68 9.39
CA THR A 47 -2.36 6.67 10.08
C THR A 47 -2.08 7.96 10.86
N GLY A 48 -3.13 8.64 11.30
CA GLY A 48 -3.02 9.82 12.17
C GLY A 48 -2.37 11.03 11.50
N GLY A 49 -2.63 11.21 10.21
CA GLY A 49 -2.13 12.33 9.40
C GLY A 49 -0.81 12.04 8.67
N ASN A 50 -0.20 10.88 8.88
CA ASN A 50 1.10 10.53 8.31
C ASN A 50 0.98 9.77 6.97
N GLU A 51 2.07 9.68 6.23
CA GLU A 51 2.14 8.86 5.01
C GLU A 51 2.87 7.54 5.28
N ILE A 52 2.35 6.77 6.23
CA ILE A 52 2.94 5.50 6.65
C ILE A 52 2.53 4.38 5.69
N VAL A 53 3.53 3.78 5.06
CA VAL A 53 3.38 2.64 4.14
C VAL A 53 4.33 1.52 4.55
N PRO A 54 4.01 0.24 4.29
CA PRO A 54 2.81 -0.25 3.60
C PRO A 54 1.53 -0.11 4.43
N THR A 55 0.41 0.26 3.78
CA THR A 55 -0.95 0.24 4.36
C THR A 55 -1.80 -0.68 3.47
N VAL A 56 -2.71 -1.47 4.07
CA VAL A 56 -3.57 -2.41 3.34
C VAL A 56 -5.03 -2.16 3.68
N SER A 57 -5.91 -2.19 2.66
CA SER A 57 -7.37 -2.14 2.83
C SER A 57 -8.06 -3.27 2.07
N LEU A 58 -9.31 -3.55 2.44
CA LEU A 58 -10.21 -4.50 1.78
C LEU A 58 -11.36 -3.77 1.08
#